data_AF-A0A4Z0QVN7-F1
#
_entry.id   AF-A0A4Z0QVN7-F1
#
_cell.length_a   1.000
_cell.length_b   1.000
_cell.length_c   1.000
_cell.angle_alpha   90.00
_cell.angle_beta   90.00
_cell.angle_gamma   90.00
#
_symmetry.space_group_name_H-M   'P 1'
#
loop_
_entity.id
_entity.type
_entity.pdbx_description
1 polymer ?
#
loop_
_entity_poly.entity_id
_entity_poly.type
_entity_poly.pdbx_seq_one_letter_code
_entity_poly.pdbx_strand_id
1 'polypeptide(L)' 'MDKEQILNLCDNLIDQFTVLKGYIQLDKMNNKIDHSIVKMQEVDNLEKVINGLVNLLITLD' A
#
# COMPACT_ATOMS: atom_id res chain seq x y z
N MET A 1 4.51 22.36 5.80
CA MET A 1 3.80 21.25 5.13
C MET A 1 2.96 20.53 6.17
N ASP A 2 1.71 20.21 5.84
CA ASP A 2 0.71 19.91 6.88
C ASP A 2 0.87 18.47 7.40
N LYS A 3 0.94 18.30 8.72
CA LYS A 3 0.96 16.98 9.36
C LYS A 3 -0.22 16.12 8.89
N GLU A 4 -1.32 16.77 8.52
CA GLU A 4 -2.49 16.14 7.91
C GLU A 4 -2.17 15.41 6.60
N GLN A 5 -1.31 15.97 5.73
CA GLN A 5 -0.92 15.30 4.48
C GLN A 5 -0.09 14.04 4.73
N ILE A 6 0.81 14.07 5.71
CA ILE A 6 1.58 12.90 6.14
C ILE A 6 0.64 11.84 6.70
N LEU A 7 -0.30 12.25 7.57
CA LEU A 7 -1.27 11.35 8.17
C LEU A 7 -2.12 10.64 7.11
N ASN A 8 -2.66 11.40 6.15
CA ASN A 8 -3.45 10.86 5.05
C ASN A 8 -2.67 9.86 4.18
N LEU A 9 -1.38 10.12 3.94
CA LEU A 9 -0.52 9.17 3.22
C LEU A 9 -0.27 7.90 4.03
N CYS A 10 -0.05 8.02 5.34
CA CYS A 10 0.10 6.88 6.24
C CYS A 10 -1.18 6.03 6.34
N ASP A 11 -2.35 6.67 6.43
CA ASP A 11 -3.64 5.95 6.45
C ASP A 11 -3.86 5.19 5.14
N ASN A 12 -3.59 5.83 3.99
CA ASN A 12 -3.67 5.16 2.69
C ASN A 12 -2.68 3.98 2.57
N LEU A 13 -1.47 4.10 3.13
CA LEU A 13 -0.52 2.97 3.21
C LEU A 13 -1.11 1.79 3.98
N ILE A 14 -1.73 2.05 5.13
CA ILE A 14 -2.34 1.01 5.97
C ILE A 14 -3.48 0.31 5.21
N ASP A 15 -4.30 1.06 4.49
CA ASP A 15 -5.40 0.51 3.69
C ASP A 15 -4.86 -0.42 2.58
N GLN A 16 -3.86 0.03 1.83
CA GLN A 16 -3.22 -0.77 0.78
C GLN A 16 -2.56 -2.04 1.34
N PHE A 17 -1.88 -1.95 2.49
CA PHE A 17 -1.34 -3.13 3.18
C PHE A 17 -2.44 -4.12 3.61
N THR A 18 -3.60 -3.61 4.04
CA THR A 18 -4.74 -4.43 4.44
C THR A 18 -5.31 -5.20 3.24
N VAL A 19 -5.43 -4.55 2.08
CA VAL A 19 -5.86 -5.19 0.83
C VAL A 19 -4.89 -6.29 0.41
N LEU A 20 -3.58 -6.00 0.38
CA LEU A 20 -2.55 -6.99 0.03
C LEU A 20 -2.56 -8.19 0.99
N LYS A 21 -2.70 -7.93 2.30
CA LYS A 21 -2.84 -8.99 3.31
C LYS A 21 -4.08 -9.85 3.06
N GLY A 22 -5.19 -9.25 2.65
CA GLY A 22 -6.42 -9.97 2.27
C GLY A 22 -6.17 -10.96 1.13
N TYR A 23 -5.52 -10.54 0.05
CA TYR A 23 -5.18 -11.44 -1.07
C TYR A 23 -4.24 -12.57 -0.66
N ILE A 24 -3.24 -12.29 0.17
CA ILE A 24 -2.33 -13.32 0.70
C ILE A 24 -3.09 -14.34 1.56
N GLN A 25 -4.08 -13.89 2.34
CA GLN A 25 -4.92 -14.79 3.14
C GLN A 25 -5.86 -15.62 2.27
N LEU A 26 -6.44 -15.02 1.21
CA LEU A 26 -7.28 -15.74 0.26
C LEU A 26 -6.51 -16.86 -0.45
N ASP A 27 -5.26 -16.63 -0.85
CA ASP A 27 -4.42 -17.69 -1.44
C ASP A 27 -4.18 -18.86 -0.48
N LYS A 28 -4.07 -18.58 0.82
CA LYS A 28 -3.91 -19.62 1.87
C LYS A 28 -5.20 -20.42 2.08
N MET A 29 -6.37 -19.80 1.88
CA MET A 29 -7.67 -20.42 2.11
C MET A 29 -8.24 -21.10 0.86
N ASN A 30 -7.92 -20.58 -0.33
CA ASN A 30 -8.46 -21.06 -1.60
C ASN A 30 -7.44 -20.82 -2.73
N ASN A 31 -6.69 -21.88 -3.07
CA ASN A 31 -5.65 -21.86 -4.10
C ASN A 31 -6.16 -22.09 -5.53
N LYS A 32 -7.48 -22.10 -5.75
CA LYS A 32 -8.07 -22.32 -7.08
C LYS A 32 -8.06 -21.08 -7.96
N ILE A 33 -7.95 -19.89 -7.37
CA ILE A 33 -7.88 -18.62 -8.08
C ILE A 33 -6.47 -18.07 -7.85
N ASP A 34 -5.78 -17.76 -8.94
CA ASP A 34 -4.48 -17.09 -8.86
C ASP A 34 -4.67 -15.58 -8.73
N HIS A 35 -4.28 -15.04 -7.58
CA HIS A 35 -4.29 -13.59 -7.29
C HIS A 35 -2.92 -12.93 -7.53
N SER A 36 -1.95 -13.62 -8.17
CA SER A 36 -0.59 -13.12 -8.40
C SER A 36 -0.56 -11.75 -9.07
N ILE A 37 -1.35 -11.56 -10.14
CA ILE A 37 -1.43 -10.29 -10.88
C ILE A 37 -1.94 -9.17 -9.98
N VAL A 38 -2.99 -9.42 -9.20
CA VAL A 38 -3.58 -8.41 -8.33
C VAL A 38 -2.62 -8.05 -7.20
N LYS A 39 -1.98 -9.02 -6.56
CA LYS A 39 -0.94 -8.77 -5.55
C LYS A 39 0.21 -7.94 -6.10
N MET A 40 0.63 -8.19 -7.36
CA MET A 40 1.68 -7.40 -8.01
C MET A 40 1.25 -5.94 -8.17
N GLN A 41 0.01 -5.70 -8.61
CA GLN A 41 -0.55 -4.34 -8.73
C GLN A 41 -0.63 -3.63 -7.38
N GLU A 42 -1.03 -4.33 -6.32
CA GLU A 42 -1.06 -3.76 -4.96
C GLU A 42 0.34 -3.40 -4.45
N VAL A 43 1.36 -4.20 -4.79
CA VAL A 43 2.77 -3.87 -4.48
C VAL A 43 3.23 -2.62 -5.24
N ASP A 44 2.93 -2.52 -6.53
CA ASP A 44 3.26 -1.32 -7.33
C ASP A 44 2.57 -0.06 -6.78
N ASN A 45 1.34 -0.20 -6.26
CA ASN A 45 0.61 0.90 -5.62
C ASN A 45 1.25 1.29 -4.29
N LEU A 46 1.63 0.33 -3.46
CA LEU A 46 2.37 0.58 -2.22
C LEU A 46 3.67 1.34 -2.48
N GLU A 47 4.45 0.95 -3.50
CA GLU A 47 5.67 1.66 -3.87
C GLU A 47 5.40 3.14 -4.22
N LYS A 48 4.34 3.43 -4.98
CA LYS A 48 3.96 4.81 -5.32
C LYS A 48 3.61 5.63 -4.08
N VAL A 49 2.84 5.06 -3.15
CA VAL A 49 2.44 5.78 -1.92
C VAL A 49 3.65 6.01 -1.01
N ILE A 50 4.53 5.01 -0.86
CA ILE A 50 5.78 5.14 -0.09
C ILE A 50 6.67 6.23 -0.69
N ASN A 51 6.86 6.23 -2.02
CA ASN A 51 7.64 7.27 -2.69
C ASN A 51 7.01 8.66 -2.51
N GLY A 52 5.67 8.76 -2.55
CA GLY A 52 4.96 9.99 -2.23
C GLY A 52 5.26 10.48 -0.81
N LEU A 53 5.21 9.59 0.18
CA LEU A 53 5.54 9.89 1.57
C LEU A 53 7.01 10.32 1.74
N VAL A 54 7.95 9.59 1.15
CA VAL A 54 9.39 9.89 1.24
C VAL A 54 9.68 11.28 0.63
N ASN A 55 9.13 11.57 -0.55
CA ASN A 55 9.29 12.88 -1.19
C ASN A 55 8.74 13.99 -0.30
N LEU A 56 7.56 13.77 0.31
CA LEU A 56 6.96 14.70 1.24
C LEU A 56 7.92 14.92 2.43
N LEU A 57 8.35 13.86 3.11
CA LEU A 57 9.26 13.93 4.26
C LEU A 57 10.59 14.65 3.97
N ILE A 58 11.17 14.49 2.78
CA ILE A 58 12.41 15.18 2.39
C ILE A 58 12.19 16.69 2.19
N THR A 59 10.98 17.10 1.84
CA THR A 59 10.61 18.52 1.64
C THR A 59 10.08 19.21 2.91
N LEU A 60 9.99 18.50 4.04
CA LEU A 60 9.80 19.07 5.37
C LEU A 60 11.13 19.64 5.89
N ASP A 61 11.49 20.83 5.40
CA ASP A 61 12.34 21.75 6.16
C ASP A 61 11.49 22.51 7.20
#